data_AF-A0A520QK34-F1
#
_entry.id   AF-A0A520QK34-F1
#
_cell.length_a   1.000
_cell.length_b   1.000
_cell.length_c   1.000
_cell.angle_alpha   90.00
_cell.angle_beta   90.00
_cell.angle_gamma   90.00
#
_symmetry.space_group_name_H-M   'P 1'
#
loop_
_entity.id
_entity.type
_entity.pdbx_description
1 polymer ?
#
loop_
_entity_poly.entity_id
_entity_poly.type
_entity_poly.pdbx_seq_one_letter_code
_entity_poly.pdbx_strand_id
1 'polypeptide(L)' 'NALQGQPMDIGGYYQPNEEKAAAAMRPCEMFNEALSALG' A
#
# COMPACT_ATOMS: atom_id res chain seq x y z
N ASN A 1 11.62 1.78 5.58
CA ASN A 1 11.54 0.63 6.50
C ASN A 1 10.63 0.80 7.72
N ALA A 2 10.11 2.00 8.03
CA ALA A 2 9.34 2.24 9.26
C ALA A 2 8.04 1.41 9.42
N LEU A 3 7.54 0.81 8.35
CA LEU A 3 6.24 0.10 8.34
C LEU A 3 6.37 -1.40 8.59
N GLN A 4 7.59 -1.93 8.65
CA GLN A 4 7.83 -3.35 8.90
C GLN A 4 7.55 -3.70 10.37
N GLY A 5 7.21 -4.97 10.61
CA GLY A 5 6.96 -5.49 11.95
C GLY A 5 5.63 -5.07 12.57
N GLN A 6 4.78 -4.37 11.82
CA GLN A 6 3.44 -3.96 12.24
C GLN A 6 2.37 -4.85 11.56
N PRO A 7 1.32 -5.27 12.28
CA PRO A 7 0.16 -5.90 11.65
C PRO A 7 -0.52 -4.94 10.68
N MET A 8 -1.00 -5.46 9.55
CA MET A 8 -1.72 -4.70 8.53
C MET A 8 -3.09 -5.32 8.26
N ASP A 9 -4.14 -4.51 8.29
CA ASP A 9 -5.49 -4.93 7.90
C ASP A 9 -5.73 -4.58 6.43
N ILE A 10 -5.87 -5.61 5.60
CA ILE A 10 -6.22 -5.49 4.18
C ILE A 10 -7.70 -5.78 3.90
N GLY A 11 -8.52 -6.00 4.93
CA GLY A 11 -9.98 -6.13 4.81
C GLY A 11 -10.48 -7.44 4.19
N GLY A 12 -9.67 -8.50 4.19
CA GLY A 12 -10.05 -9.83 3.66
C GLY A 12 -8.84 -10.74 3.52
N TYR A 13 -9.08 -11.97 3.05
CA TYR A 13 -8.01 -12.95 2.80
C TYR A 13 -7.95 -13.34 1.31
N TYR A 14 -8.98 -14.03 0.80
CA TYR A 14 -9.04 -14.42 -0.61
C TYR A 14 -9.43 -13.29 -1.56
N GLN A 15 -10.20 -12.32 -1.05
CA GLN A 15 -10.61 -11.12 -1.78
C GLN A 15 -10.47 -9.93 -0.82
N PRO A 16 -9.27 -9.35 -0.68
CA PRO A 16 -9.05 -8.19 0.19
C PRO A 16 -9.75 -6.96 -0.37
N ASN A 17 -9.93 -5.95 0.49
CA ASN A 17 -10.40 -4.66 0.05
C ASN A 17 -9.29 -3.98 -0.78
N GLU A 18 -9.63 -3.55 -1.99
CA GLU A 18 -8.67 -3.00 -2.94
C GLU A 18 -7.95 -1.76 -2.40
N GLU A 19 -8.68 -0.82 -1.80
CA GLU A 19 -8.12 0.42 -1.27
C GLU A 19 -7.14 0.14 -0.12
N LYS A 20 -7.54 -0.72 0.84
CA LYS A 20 -6.69 -1.11 1.97
C LYS A 20 -5.43 -1.85 1.51
N ALA A 21 -5.59 -2.79 0.58
CA ALA A 21 -4.46 -3.53 0.03
C ALA A 21 -3.49 -2.61 -0.73
N ALA A 22 -4.01 -1.67 -1.53
CA ALA A 22 -3.18 -0.71 -2.24
C ALA A 22 -2.38 0.18 -1.28
N ALA A 23 -3.02 0.69 -0.22
CA ALA A 23 -2.34 1.52 0.79
C ALA A 23 -1.23 0.75 1.51
N ALA A 24 -1.47 -0.51 1.88
CA ALA A 24 -0.47 -1.35 2.54
C ALA A 24 0.73 -1.68 1.64
N MET A 25 0.48 -1.92 0.35
CA MET A 25 1.52 -2.32 -0.62
C MET A 25 2.26 -1.14 -1.25
N ARG A 26 1.69 0.07 -1.22
CA ARG A 26 2.27 1.30 -1.77
C ARG A 26 2.35 2.41 -0.72
N PRO A 27 3.07 2.21 0.39
CA PRO A 27 2.91 3.10 1.54
C PRO A 27 3.83 4.34 1.51
N CYS A 28 4.66 4.50 0.48
CA CYS A 28 5.54 5.65 0.32
C CYS A 28 4.94 6.63 -0.69
N GLU A 29 4.32 7.70 -0.18
CA GLU A 29 3.66 8.73 -0.98
C GLU A 29 4.60 9.35 -2.02
N MET A 30 5.74 9.89 -1.59
CA MET A 30 6.75 10.47 -2.50
C MET A 30 7.17 9.51 -3.63
N PHE A 31 7.34 8.23 -3.33
CA PHE A 31 7.71 7.26 -4.35
C PHE A 31 6.57 7.01 -5.34
N ASN A 32 5.33 6.94 -4.84
CA ASN A 32 4.15 6.80 -5.69
C ASN A 32 3.96 8.03 -6.60
N GLU A 33 4.14 9.23 -6.07
CA GLU A 33 4.08 10.48 -6.85
C GLU A 33 5.13 10.48 -7.96
N ALA A 34 6.37 10.08 -7.64
CA ALA A 34 7.44 9.98 -8.62
C ALA A 34 7.11 8.99 -9.74
N LEU A 35 6.47 7.85 -9.42
CA LEU A 35 6.00 6.89 -10.41
C LEU A 35 4.84 7.44 -11.25
N SER A 36 3.88 8.13 -10.62
CA SER A 36 2.76 8.74 -11.33
C SER A 36 3.18 9.84 -12.31
N ALA A 37 4.33 10.46 -12.08
CA ALA A 37 4.92 11.44 -13.00
C ALA A 37 5.51 10.81 -14.29
N LEU A 38 5.62 9.48 -14.38
CA LEU A 38 6.25 8.80 -15.53
C LEU A 38 5.31 8.53 -16.72
N GLY A 39 3.98 8.67 -16.55
CA GLY A 39 2.99 8.60 -17.64
C GLY A 39 2.89 7.25 -18.33
#